data_AF-A0A946YJZ4-F1
#
_entry.id   AF-A0A946YJZ4-F1
#
_cell.length_a   1.000
_cell.length_b   1.000
_cell.length_c   1.000
_cell.angle_alpha   90.00
_cell.angle_beta   90.00
_cell.angle_gamma   90.00
#
_symmetry.space_group_name_H-M   'P 1'
#
loop_
_entity.id
_entity.type
_entity.pdbx_description
1 polymer ?
#
loop_
_entity_poly.entity_id
_entity_poly.type
_entity_poly.pdbx_seq_one_letter_code
_entity_poly.pdbx_strand_id
1 'polypeptide(L)'
;MRVAKVVQPTSLKEISSAIINSKGPISIGGGRYSQGGQTAYQDSLHIDMRAFNKVLNLDKDNKQLSVQAGITWRDIQEHIDPHNFSVKIMQTYANFTVGGSLSVNVHGRYIGEGPLVHSVKSIKLVLADGKIVTAGRNENQELFFAAIGGYGGIGVIAEATLSLADNTKIERSTTVMPIGEYHEHFFSNVRDNNKVVFHNGDIYPPKYEKVRDVTWHISDNELTHQDRLIATDTEYKWGPKFAEFVANYKIGKGLRQYIFEPVYYSFDRVVWRNWEASYDIRELEPKQRNKKTYVLREYFVPVEKFDEFIPKMRNVFQKHDANIINVSIRHAKPDTETLMSWANKEVFAFVVYYQQGTDQASKDHVKAWSVDMIDAVLEVGGTYYLPYQIFASPKQFTAAYPNAEKYFAIKKRVDPKYRFRNQLWKQHYPNPNEPSNIQVDAIHAKTNELKNYYRGEEQTFLTIPEWYLVFNPVEYADYLEQNKNPSAFPFMASINEYWTLYDRAVALSKDNYPENSEYMTVLRVIGISTTVEYMWKAFYENTIGRLSRWTAGNQNTAEDKIIAQAQRAYSELIFDKAWYEFDFAHWIGRIWKDTSFFGDGFIRKLERKLFFTLEFGFKTVYAKLIKLGAQTA
;
A
#
# COMPACT_ATOMS: atom_id res chain seq x y z
N MET A 1 -1.17 -4.15 -2.71
CA MET A 1 -2.15 -3.14 -2.27
C MET A 1 -1.91 -1.88 -3.07
N ARG A 2 -2.96 -1.33 -3.67
CA ARG A 2 -2.91 -0.12 -4.47
C ARG A 2 -3.60 0.99 -3.67
N VAL A 3 -3.00 2.18 -3.64
CA VAL A 3 -3.63 3.38 -3.08
C VAL A 3 -4.33 4.13 -4.21
N ALA A 4 -5.40 4.88 -3.91
CA ALA A 4 -6.15 5.61 -4.92
C ALA A 4 -5.37 6.83 -5.44
N LYS A 5 -4.72 7.56 -4.53
CA LYS A 5 -3.96 8.77 -4.85
C LYS A 5 -2.84 9.00 -3.84
N VAL A 6 -1.71 9.54 -4.30
CA VAL A 6 -0.63 10.03 -3.43
C VAL A 6 -0.59 11.56 -3.49
N VAL A 7 -0.47 12.22 -2.33
CA VAL A 7 -0.25 13.67 -2.22
C VAL A 7 0.99 13.95 -1.37
N GLN A 8 1.72 15.03 -1.69
CA GLN A 8 2.96 15.43 -1.01
C GLN A 8 2.82 16.88 -0.51
N PRO A 9 2.13 17.09 0.62
CA PRO A 9 1.87 18.43 1.11
C PRO A 9 3.14 19.11 1.63
N THR A 10 3.18 20.42 1.50
CA THR A 10 4.26 21.31 2.00
C THR A 10 3.77 22.34 3.01
N SER A 11 2.45 22.36 3.28
CA SER A 11 1.81 23.25 4.26
C SER A 11 0.72 22.51 5.07
N LEU A 12 0.43 23.01 6.29
CA LEU A 12 -0.69 22.52 7.10
C LEU A 12 -2.03 22.62 6.36
N LYS A 13 -2.20 23.68 5.56
CA LYS A 13 -3.39 23.92 4.76
C LYS A 13 -3.58 22.83 3.71
N GLU A 14 -2.52 22.41 3.03
CA GLU A 14 -2.57 21.31 2.04
C GLU A 14 -2.93 19.97 2.70
N ILE A 15 -2.38 19.67 3.88
CA ILE A 15 -2.75 18.46 4.64
C ILE A 15 -4.25 18.48 4.96
N SER A 16 -4.75 19.59 5.53
CA SER A 16 -6.16 19.76 5.89
C SER A 16 -7.07 19.68 4.65
N SER A 17 -6.73 20.39 3.56
CA SER A 17 -7.50 20.35 2.31
C SER A 17 -7.51 18.97 1.66
N ALA A 18 -6.41 18.22 1.70
CA ALA A 18 -6.37 16.86 1.19
C ALA A 18 -7.30 15.92 1.98
N ILE A 19 -7.35 16.08 3.31
CA ILE A 19 -8.29 15.35 4.17
C ILE A 19 -9.74 15.74 3.87
N ILE A 20 -10.06 17.04 3.80
CA ILE A 20 -11.43 17.51 3.59
C ILE A 20 -11.97 17.12 2.21
N ASN A 21 -11.14 17.20 1.17
CA ASN A 21 -11.55 16.96 -0.22
C ASN A 21 -11.60 15.48 -0.61
N SER A 22 -11.24 14.56 0.29
CA SER A 22 -11.35 13.11 0.06
C SER A 22 -12.55 12.53 0.81
N LYS A 23 -13.12 11.41 0.32
CA LYS A 23 -14.30 10.75 0.93
C LYS A 23 -14.05 9.31 1.42
N GLY A 24 -12.87 8.75 1.15
CA GLY A 24 -12.52 7.36 1.50
C GLY A 24 -11.46 7.25 2.61
N PRO A 25 -10.83 6.06 2.72
CA PRO A 25 -9.73 5.81 3.65
C PRO A 25 -8.55 6.73 3.39
N ILE A 26 -7.81 7.04 4.45
CA ILE A 26 -6.60 7.85 4.45
C ILE A 26 -5.49 7.02 5.09
N SER A 27 -4.36 6.96 4.42
CA SER A 27 -3.12 6.42 4.98
C SER A 27 -2.04 7.49 4.98
N ILE A 28 -1.13 7.39 5.96
CA ILE A 28 -0.08 8.40 6.18
C ILE A 28 1.25 7.69 6.02
N GLY A 29 2.17 8.29 5.27
CA GLY A 29 3.49 7.76 5.00
C GLY A 29 4.59 8.77 5.28
N GLY A 30 5.62 8.33 6.01
CA GLY A 30 6.91 9.03 6.13
C GLY A 30 8.01 8.21 5.45
N GLY A 31 9.00 7.74 6.23
CA GLY A 31 10.10 6.90 5.74
C GLY A 31 9.72 5.50 5.24
N ARG A 32 8.47 5.05 5.47
CA ARG A 32 7.90 3.77 4.98
C ARG A 32 8.66 2.50 5.41
N TYR A 33 9.28 2.51 6.60
CA TYR A 33 10.06 1.38 7.11
C TYR A 33 9.26 0.33 7.93
N SER A 34 8.00 0.58 8.26
CA SER A 34 7.15 -0.42 8.94
C SER A 34 6.91 -1.65 8.04
N GLN A 35 6.89 -2.84 8.63
CA GLN A 35 7.00 -4.12 7.91
C GLN A 35 5.70 -4.95 7.89
N GLY A 36 4.56 -4.36 8.24
CA GLY A 36 3.27 -5.05 8.33
C GLY A 36 2.08 -4.38 7.63
N GLY A 37 2.28 -3.32 6.85
CA GLY A 37 1.19 -2.60 6.18
C GLY A 37 0.56 -1.47 7.00
N GLN A 38 1.32 -0.90 7.94
CA GLN A 38 0.92 0.26 8.76
C GLN A 38 0.85 1.56 7.95
N THR A 39 1.50 1.61 6.78
CA THR A 39 1.70 2.83 5.96
C THR A 39 0.68 2.99 4.83
N ALA A 40 -0.15 1.97 4.55
CA ALA A 40 -1.06 1.97 3.42
C ALA A 40 -2.35 1.18 3.69
N TYR A 41 -3.40 1.60 3.00
CA TYR A 41 -4.69 0.91 2.92
C TYR A 41 -5.18 0.91 1.47
N GLN A 42 -5.94 -0.12 1.10
CA GLN A 42 -6.47 -0.26 -0.26
C GLN A 42 -7.36 0.94 -0.59
N ASP A 43 -7.16 1.51 -1.78
CA ASP A 43 -7.90 2.67 -2.33
C ASP A 43 -7.91 3.92 -1.42
N SER A 44 -6.90 4.02 -0.55
CA SER A 44 -6.74 5.20 0.30
C SER A 44 -6.15 6.41 -0.43
N LEU A 45 -6.45 7.60 0.07
CA LEU A 45 -5.60 8.76 -0.10
C LEU A 45 -4.32 8.55 0.74
N HIS A 46 -3.17 8.47 0.10
CA HIS A 46 -1.87 8.38 0.77
C HIS A 46 -1.25 9.77 0.91
N ILE A 47 -1.12 10.25 2.15
CA ILE A 47 -0.45 11.51 2.48
C ILE A 47 1.03 11.21 2.75
N ASP A 48 1.89 11.52 1.78
CA ASP A 48 3.35 11.38 1.87
C ASP A 48 3.96 12.64 2.50
N MET A 49 4.31 12.54 3.78
CA MET A 49 4.72 13.67 4.60
C MET A 49 6.15 14.14 4.33
N ARG A 50 6.95 13.45 3.50
CA ARG A 50 8.39 13.71 3.37
C ARG A 50 8.73 15.11 2.82
N ALA A 51 7.80 15.76 2.12
CA ALA A 51 7.96 17.15 1.66
C ALA A 51 7.62 18.19 2.75
N PHE A 52 7.04 17.78 3.88
CA PHE A 52 6.72 18.61 5.04
C PHE A 52 7.78 18.42 6.13
N ASN A 53 9.00 18.91 5.87
CA ASN A 53 10.23 18.52 6.58
C ASN A 53 11.09 19.69 7.11
N LYS A 54 10.51 20.87 7.34
CA LYS A 54 11.28 22.03 7.82
C LYS A 54 11.55 21.99 9.33
N VAL A 55 12.71 22.51 9.74
CA VAL A 55 12.93 22.98 11.11
C VAL A 55 12.17 24.30 11.30
N LEU A 56 11.41 24.41 12.39
CA LEU A 56 10.59 25.57 12.70
C LEU A 56 11.24 26.48 13.73
N ASN A 57 11.87 25.90 14.75
CA ASN A 57 12.55 26.65 15.81
C ASN A 57 13.58 25.76 16.53
N LEU A 58 14.74 26.33 16.90
CA LEU A 58 15.71 25.74 17.81
C LEU A 58 15.92 26.69 19.00
N ASP A 59 15.37 26.29 20.15
CA ASP A 59 15.56 26.97 21.43
C ASP A 59 16.76 26.34 22.15
N LYS A 60 17.90 27.05 22.11
CA LYS A 60 19.17 26.57 22.66
C LYS A 60 19.18 26.61 24.18
N ASP A 61 18.49 27.57 24.78
CA ASP A 61 18.49 27.78 26.23
C ASP A 61 17.69 26.65 26.91
N ASN A 62 16.55 26.29 26.33
CA ASN A 62 15.73 25.19 26.84
C ASN A 62 16.05 23.82 26.24
N LYS A 63 17.02 23.75 25.31
CA LYS A 63 17.37 22.53 24.53
C LYS A 63 16.15 21.89 23.86
N GLN A 64 15.39 22.68 23.11
CA GLN A 64 14.17 22.22 22.42
C GLN A 64 14.23 22.50 20.92
N LEU A 65 13.68 21.57 20.13
CA LEU A 65 13.59 21.69 18.67
C LEU A 65 12.14 21.47 18.22
N SER A 66 11.57 22.44 17.53
CA SER A 66 10.28 22.32 16.85
C SER A 66 10.49 22.05 15.38
N VAL A 67 9.84 21.01 14.85
CA VAL A 67 10.01 20.56 13.45
C VAL A 67 8.68 20.17 12.82
N GLN A 68 8.63 20.20 11.49
CA GLN A 68 7.63 19.48 10.72
C GLN A 68 7.94 17.98 10.71
N ALA A 69 6.91 17.16 10.86
CA ALA A 69 7.03 15.74 11.15
C ALA A 69 7.55 14.88 9.99
N GLY A 70 7.62 15.42 8.78
CA GLY A 70 8.24 14.77 7.61
C GLY A 70 9.77 14.76 7.63
N ILE A 71 10.40 15.55 8.51
CA ILE A 71 11.87 15.62 8.64
C ILE A 71 12.43 14.29 9.13
N THR A 72 13.63 13.93 8.69
CA THR A 72 14.35 12.75 9.20
C THR A 72 15.17 13.08 10.44
N TRP A 73 15.50 12.08 11.25
CA TRP A 73 16.44 12.27 12.37
C TRP A 73 17.82 12.69 11.89
N ARG A 74 18.23 12.25 10.69
CA ARG A 74 19.48 12.63 10.06
C ARG A 74 19.54 14.13 9.77
N ASP A 75 18.50 14.69 9.16
CA ASP A 75 18.42 16.12 8.87
C ASP A 75 18.40 16.94 10.18
N ILE A 76 17.72 16.41 11.22
CA ILE A 76 17.75 17.02 12.55
C ILE A 76 19.18 17.02 13.11
N GLN A 77 19.88 15.89 13.07
CA GLN A 77 21.25 15.77 13.57
C GLN A 77 22.18 16.76 12.89
N GLU A 78 22.12 16.89 11.56
CA GLU A 78 22.91 17.88 10.82
C GLU A 78 22.62 19.33 11.24
N HIS A 79 21.35 19.62 11.56
CA HIS A 79 20.96 20.96 12.01
C HIS A 79 21.41 21.29 13.44
N ILE A 80 21.35 20.32 14.36
CA ILE A 80 21.59 20.56 15.80
C ILE A 80 23.03 20.27 16.23
N ASP A 81 23.78 19.45 15.47
CA ASP A 81 25.16 19.06 15.80
C ASP A 81 26.13 20.26 15.92
N PRO A 82 26.06 21.30 15.04
CA PRO A 82 26.88 22.52 15.18
C PRO A 82 26.63 23.29 16.49
N HIS A 83 25.54 22.98 17.19
CA HIS A 83 25.18 23.57 18.48
C HIS A 83 25.49 22.65 19.67
N ASN A 84 26.26 21.58 19.44
CA ASN A 84 26.61 20.56 20.43
C ASN A 84 25.41 19.83 21.04
N PHE A 85 24.33 19.71 20.28
CA PHE A 85 23.16 18.93 20.66
C PHE A 85 23.05 17.64 19.86
N SER A 86 22.31 16.69 20.43
CA SER A 86 21.97 15.39 19.89
C SER A 86 20.49 15.11 20.13
N VAL A 87 19.90 14.30 19.26
CA VAL A 87 18.54 13.77 19.46
C VAL A 87 18.52 13.00 20.78
N LYS A 88 17.48 13.23 21.59
CA LYS A 88 17.39 12.61 22.92
C LYS A 88 17.00 11.13 22.85
N ILE A 89 15.95 10.81 22.11
CA ILE A 89 15.43 9.45 21.92
C ILE A 89 15.10 9.26 20.45
N MET A 90 15.53 8.15 19.85
CA MET A 90 15.17 7.72 18.49
C MET A 90 15.51 6.23 18.33
N GLN A 91 15.01 5.58 17.29
CA GLN A 91 15.53 4.26 16.89
C GLN A 91 16.97 4.34 16.36
N THR A 92 17.65 3.20 16.24
CA THR A 92 19.08 3.10 15.83
C THR A 92 19.42 3.86 14.55
N TYR A 93 18.52 3.86 13.57
CA TYR A 93 18.77 4.43 12.24
C TYR A 93 18.18 5.83 12.09
N ALA A 94 18.94 6.74 11.49
CA ALA A 94 18.63 8.17 11.44
C ALA A 94 17.78 8.60 10.23
N ASN A 95 17.65 7.75 9.22
CA ASN A 95 16.87 8.05 8.00
C ASN A 95 15.34 7.89 8.17
N PHE A 96 14.85 7.67 9.38
CA PHE A 96 13.42 7.62 9.69
C PHE A 96 12.87 9.03 9.90
N THR A 97 11.62 9.25 9.49
CA THR A 97 10.90 10.51 9.70
C THR A 97 10.37 10.62 11.14
N VAL A 98 10.39 11.82 11.73
CA VAL A 98 9.87 12.10 13.08
C VAL A 98 8.42 11.65 13.25
N GLY A 99 7.53 11.97 12.31
CA GLY A 99 6.10 11.61 12.38
C GLY A 99 5.88 10.10 12.34
N GLY A 100 6.67 9.40 11.52
CA GLY A 100 6.69 7.93 11.51
C GLY A 100 7.10 7.38 12.87
N SER A 101 8.21 7.85 13.43
CA SER A 101 8.73 7.44 14.74
C SER A 101 7.76 7.74 15.89
N LEU A 102 7.09 8.89 15.88
CA LEU A 102 6.04 9.23 16.86
C LEU A 102 4.83 8.32 16.72
N SER A 103 4.42 8.00 15.49
CA SER A 103 3.27 7.11 15.25
C SER A 103 3.46 5.71 15.83
N VAL A 104 4.71 5.25 15.96
CA VAL A 104 5.04 3.96 16.58
C VAL A 104 5.44 4.08 18.06
N ASN A 105 5.63 5.31 18.56
CA ASN A 105 6.28 5.58 19.84
C ASN A 105 7.61 4.82 19.99
N VAL A 106 8.54 5.04 19.05
CA VAL A 106 9.81 4.31 18.97
C VAL A 106 10.65 4.40 20.24
N HIS A 107 11.61 3.51 20.36
CA HIS A 107 12.70 3.60 21.33
C HIS A 107 14.04 3.27 20.68
N GLY A 108 15.12 3.41 21.44
CA GLY A 108 16.48 3.18 20.99
C GLY A 108 17.32 2.41 22.01
N ARG A 109 18.62 2.70 22.02
CA ARG A 109 19.60 2.09 22.93
C ARG A 109 19.92 2.98 24.15
N TYR A 110 19.13 4.03 24.37
CA TYR A 110 19.43 5.11 25.30
C TYR A 110 19.13 4.68 26.74
N ILE A 111 20.15 4.55 27.59
CA ILE A 111 19.98 4.17 28.99
C ILE A 111 19.38 5.32 29.79
N GLY A 112 18.50 4.99 30.74
CA GLY A 112 17.75 5.96 31.54
C GLY A 112 16.53 6.56 30.83
N GLU A 113 16.36 6.27 29.55
CA GLU A 113 15.23 6.74 28.74
C GLU A 113 14.18 5.63 28.53
N GLY A 114 13.11 5.96 27.81
CA GLY A 114 12.04 5.02 27.46
C GLY A 114 11.54 5.27 26.03
N PRO A 115 10.23 5.13 25.78
CA PRO A 115 9.65 5.47 24.49
C PRO A 115 9.82 6.95 24.15
N LEU A 116 9.77 7.27 22.85
CA LEU A 116 10.01 8.59 22.29
C LEU A 116 9.16 9.68 22.95
N VAL A 117 7.93 9.36 23.34
CA VAL A 117 6.99 10.27 24.03
C VAL A 117 7.60 11.00 25.24
N HIS A 118 8.59 10.40 25.93
CA HIS A 118 9.27 11.03 27.07
C HIS A 118 10.08 12.27 26.66
N SER A 119 10.50 12.36 25.40
CA SER A 119 11.24 13.51 24.86
C SER A 119 10.33 14.54 24.17
N VAL A 120 9.03 14.27 24.02
CA VAL A 120 8.09 15.13 23.28
C VAL A 120 7.41 16.11 24.22
N LYS A 121 7.44 17.40 23.87
CA LYS A 121 6.76 18.48 24.60
C LYS A 121 5.34 18.73 24.08
N SER A 122 5.20 18.80 22.76
CA SER A 122 3.91 19.03 22.09
C SER A 122 3.94 18.49 20.66
N ILE A 123 2.75 18.25 20.12
CA ILE A 123 2.51 17.92 18.71
C ILE A 123 1.39 18.80 18.15
N LYS A 124 1.38 18.97 16.83
CA LYS A 124 0.25 19.52 16.09
C LYS A 124 -0.38 18.42 15.25
N LEU A 125 -1.68 18.23 15.40
CA LEU A 125 -2.48 17.21 14.72
C LEU A 125 -3.39 17.85 13.66
N VAL A 126 -3.60 17.14 12.55
CA VAL A 126 -4.70 17.39 11.62
C VAL A 126 -5.68 16.22 11.69
N LEU A 127 -6.90 16.48 12.16
CA LEU A 127 -7.94 15.47 12.42
C LEU A 127 -8.75 15.15 11.14
N ALA A 128 -9.67 14.18 11.23
CA ALA A 128 -10.41 13.66 10.08
C ALA A 128 -11.43 14.66 9.49
N ASP A 129 -11.79 15.68 10.26
CA ASP A 129 -12.59 16.84 9.87
C ASP A 129 -11.73 17.98 9.30
N GLY A 130 -10.40 17.82 9.25
CA GLY A 130 -9.44 18.83 8.79
C GLY A 130 -9.04 19.85 9.85
N LYS A 131 -9.58 19.78 11.08
CA LYS A 131 -9.22 20.69 12.18
C LYS A 131 -7.76 20.48 12.58
N ILE A 132 -7.07 21.59 12.80
CA ILE A 132 -5.70 21.62 13.32
C ILE A 132 -5.77 21.82 14.83
N VAL A 133 -5.10 20.94 15.59
CA VAL A 133 -5.13 20.94 17.06
C VAL A 133 -3.72 20.81 17.62
N THR A 134 -3.35 21.67 18.57
CA THR A 134 -2.14 21.50 19.38
C THR A 134 -2.45 20.54 20.53
N ALA A 135 -1.61 19.55 20.75
CA ALA A 135 -1.75 18.60 21.85
C ALA A 135 -0.41 18.42 22.58
N GLY A 136 -0.48 18.33 23.89
CA GLY A 136 0.67 18.18 24.78
C GLY A 136 0.19 17.69 26.14
N ARG A 137 1.11 17.62 27.10
CA ARG A 137 0.81 17.09 28.44
C ARG A 137 -0.23 17.91 29.21
N ASN A 138 -0.30 19.21 28.92
CA ASN A 138 -1.18 20.18 29.59
C ASN A 138 -2.28 20.75 28.67
N GLU A 139 -2.39 20.28 27.42
CA GLU A 139 -3.33 20.79 26.42
C GLU A 139 -3.79 19.63 25.52
N ASN A 140 -5.09 19.38 25.38
CA ASN A 140 -5.62 18.26 24.58
C ASN A 140 -4.91 16.91 24.88
N GLN A 141 -4.65 16.67 26.17
CA GLN A 141 -3.80 15.58 26.66
C GLN A 141 -4.22 14.19 26.14
N GLU A 142 -5.53 13.93 26.08
CA GLU A 142 -6.06 12.68 25.53
C GLU A 142 -5.65 12.45 24.06
N LEU A 143 -5.60 13.51 23.23
CA LEU A 143 -5.20 13.40 21.83
C LEU A 143 -3.68 13.22 21.72
N PHE A 144 -2.90 13.84 22.61
CA PHE A 144 -1.46 13.67 22.67
C PHE A 144 -1.07 12.20 22.89
N PHE A 145 -1.63 11.59 23.94
CA PHE A 145 -1.35 10.20 24.33
C PHE A 145 -2.04 9.15 23.46
N ALA A 146 -3.08 9.52 22.70
CA ALA A 146 -3.67 8.65 21.70
C ALA A 146 -2.93 8.71 20.36
N ALA A 147 -2.40 9.85 19.95
CA ALA A 147 -1.74 10.01 18.66
C ALA A 147 -0.33 9.41 18.63
N ILE A 148 0.45 9.60 19.70
CA ILE A 148 1.79 9.01 19.83
C ILE A 148 1.62 7.52 20.16
N GLY A 149 2.20 6.64 19.33
CA GLY A 149 1.90 5.21 19.36
C GLY A 149 0.53 4.84 18.78
N GLY A 150 -0.19 5.80 18.17
CA GLY A 150 -1.50 5.58 17.56
C GLY A 150 -1.46 5.11 16.11
N TYR A 151 -0.29 4.79 15.55
CA TYR A 151 -0.10 4.27 14.18
C TYR A 151 -0.92 5.02 13.12
N GLY A 152 -0.93 6.35 13.21
CA GLY A 152 -1.66 7.24 12.30
C GLY A 152 -3.19 7.14 12.37
N GLY A 153 -3.76 6.54 13.43
CA GLY A 153 -5.21 6.30 13.54
C GLY A 153 -6.02 7.46 14.15
N ILE A 154 -5.39 8.41 14.83
CA ILE A 154 -6.07 9.60 15.41
C ILE A 154 -6.11 10.77 14.42
N GLY A 155 -5.02 10.98 13.69
CA GLY A 155 -4.84 12.09 12.78
C GLY A 155 -3.41 12.15 12.24
N VAL A 156 -3.14 13.13 11.38
CA VAL A 156 -1.79 13.41 10.89
C VAL A 156 -1.02 14.16 11.95
N ILE A 157 0.04 13.58 12.50
CA ILE A 157 1.04 14.32 13.28
C ILE A 157 1.82 15.19 12.29
N ALA A 158 1.55 16.49 12.30
CA ALA A 158 2.13 17.43 11.35
C ALA A 158 3.39 18.10 11.89
N GLU A 159 3.42 18.51 13.15
CA GLU A 159 4.58 19.14 13.78
C GLU A 159 4.83 18.54 15.16
N ALA A 160 6.07 18.60 15.64
CA ALA A 160 6.46 18.14 16.98
C ALA A 160 7.52 19.06 17.59
N THR A 161 7.43 19.29 18.89
CA THR A 161 8.48 19.92 19.71
C THR A 161 9.15 18.86 20.57
N LEU A 162 10.46 18.71 20.40
CA LEU A 162 11.28 17.64 20.96
C LEU A 162 12.33 18.23 21.91
N SER A 163 12.63 17.50 22.98
CA SER A 163 13.76 17.80 23.86
C SER A 163 15.04 17.25 23.24
N LEU A 164 16.11 18.01 23.32
CA LEU A 164 17.45 17.60 22.90
C LEU A 164 18.26 17.15 24.12
N ALA A 165 19.38 16.49 23.85
CA ALA A 165 20.40 16.23 24.86
C ALA A 165 21.76 16.64 24.30
N ASP A 166 22.79 16.65 25.14
CA ASP A 166 24.11 17.11 24.71
C ASP A 166 24.78 16.09 23.77
N ASN A 167 25.54 16.58 22.80
CA ASN A 167 26.42 15.76 21.99
C ASN A 167 27.77 15.64 22.70
N THR A 168 27.95 14.57 23.45
CA THR A 168 29.18 14.27 24.21
C THR A 168 30.03 13.24 23.48
N LYS A 169 31.32 13.19 23.83
CA LYS A 169 32.17 12.06 23.48
C LYS A 169 31.74 10.83 24.28
N ILE A 170 31.76 9.68 23.63
CA ILE A 170 31.42 8.40 24.22
C ILE A 170 32.41 7.32 23.79
N GLU A 171 32.68 6.40 24.71
CA GLU A 171 33.63 5.30 24.54
C GLU A 171 32.92 3.97 24.68
N ARG A 172 33.18 3.07 23.74
CA ARG A 172 32.59 1.73 23.71
C ARG A 172 33.40 0.73 24.52
N SER A 173 32.75 0.04 25.44
CA SER A 173 33.22 -1.16 26.11
C SER A 173 32.41 -2.39 25.66
N THR A 174 32.98 -3.58 25.77
CA THR A 174 32.28 -4.82 25.42
C THR A 174 32.78 -6.01 26.25
N THR A 175 31.85 -6.87 26.66
CA THR A 175 32.13 -8.11 27.38
C THR A 175 31.26 -9.24 26.86
N VAL A 176 31.77 -10.47 26.80
CA VAL A 176 30.96 -11.66 26.51
C VAL A 176 30.77 -12.46 27.78
N MET A 177 29.53 -12.85 28.08
CA MET A 177 29.18 -13.59 29.29
C MET A 177 28.11 -14.65 29.01
N PRO A 178 27.95 -15.66 29.88
CA PRO A 178 26.77 -16.50 29.92
C PRO A 178 25.49 -15.68 30.07
N ILE A 179 24.42 -16.07 29.37
CA ILE A 179 23.15 -15.32 29.37
C ILE A 179 22.52 -15.21 30.78
N GLY A 180 22.75 -16.21 31.64
CA GLY A 180 22.25 -16.21 33.02
C GLY A 180 22.94 -15.19 33.94
N GLU A 181 24.10 -14.65 33.54
CA GLU A 181 24.81 -13.60 34.30
C GLU A 181 24.40 -12.18 33.85
N TYR A 182 23.72 -12.07 32.69
CA TYR A 182 23.42 -10.78 32.07
C TYR A 182 22.51 -9.89 32.90
N HIS A 183 21.47 -10.48 33.51
CA HIS A 183 20.50 -9.73 34.29
C HIS A 183 21.19 -9.03 35.48
N GLU A 184 21.96 -9.75 36.27
CA GLU A 184 22.74 -9.19 37.37
C GLU A 184 23.78 -8.17 36.90
N HIS A 185 24.50 -8.48 35.81
CA HIS A 185 25.47 -7.56 35.21
C HIS A 185 24.84 -6.23 34.81
N PHE A 186 23.69 -6.26 34.13
CA PHE A 186 22.98 -5.07 33.68
C PHE A 186 22.57 -4.17 34.86
N PHE A 187 21.98 -4.74 35.90
CA PHE A 187 21.54 -3.98 37.07
C PHE A 187 22.71 -3.42 37.88
N SER A 188 23.82 -4.15 37.95
CA SER A 188 24.98 -3.74 38.75
C SER A 188 25.85 -2.69 38.05
N ASN A 189 25.95 -2.73 36.71
CA ASN A 189 26.96 -1.96 35.97
C ASN A 189 26.36 -0.94 34.98
N VAL A 190 25.13 -1.16 34.52
CA VAL A 190 24.54 -0.41 33.38
C VAL A 190 23.36 0.44 33.81
N ARG A 191 22.30 -0.16 34.36
CA ARG A 191 20.96 0.45 34.52
C ARG A 191 20.96 1.83 35.19
N ASP A 192 21.70 1.95 36.29
CA ASP A 192 21.70 3.13 37.16
C ASP A 192 23.02 3.92 37.07
N ASN A 193 23.87 3.60 36.08
CA ASN A 193 25.14 4.28 35.84
C ASN A 193 24.94 5.52 34.95
N ASN A 194 25.08 6.71 35.54
CA ASN A 194 24.88 7.99 34.85
C ASN A 194 25.89 8.31 33.75
N LYS A 195 27.01 7.56 33.66
CA LYS A 195 27.96 7.69 32.56
C LYS A 195 27.52 6.89 31.34
N VAL A 196 26.61 5.93 31.46
CA VAL A 196 26.17 5.11 30.33
C VAL A 196 25.18 5.89 29.47
N VAL A 197 25.51 6.04 28.19
CA VAL A 197 24.65 6.70 27.19
C VAL A 197 23.90 5.66 26.36
N PHE A 198 24.61 4.67 25.83
CA PHE A 198 24.04 3.60 25.03
C PHE A 198 24.36 2.24 25.61
N HIS A 199 23.46 1.29 25.44
CA HIS A 199 23.72 -0.10 25.77
C HIS A 199 22.92 -1.03 24.86
N ASN A 200 23.52 -2.16 24.50
CA ASN A 200 22.88 -3.22 23.74
C ASN A 200 23.49 -4.57 24.17
N GLY A 201 22.64 -5.53 24.49
CA GLY A 201 23.04 -6.94 24.62
C GLY A 201 22.79 -7.68 23.29
N ASP A 202 23.70 -8.52 22.82
CA ASP A 202 23.48 -9.34 21.61
C ASP A 202 23.59 -10.83 21.96
N ILE A 203 22.46 -11.53 21.97
CA ILE A 203 22.38 -12.97 22.25
C ILE A 203 22.76 -13.75 21.00
N TYR A 204 23.65 -14.74 21.17
CA TYR A 204 24.12 -15.59 20.07
C TYR A 204 23.20 -16.79 19.78
N PRO A 205 22.56 -16.87 18.59
CA PRO A 205 21.91 -18.09 18.12
C PRO A 205 22.95 -19.15 17.71
N PRO A 206 22.58 -20.44 17.61
CA PRO A 206 21.24 -21.00 17.85
C PRO A 206 21.06 -21.50 19.30
N LYS A 207 22.09 -21.42 20.16
CA LYS A 207 22.01 -21.90 21.54
C LYS A 207 21.36 -20.89 22.48
N TYR A 208 21.56 -19.59 22.23
CA TYR A 208 21.05 -18.51 23.07
C TYR A 208 21.53 -18.63 24.52
N GLU A 209 22.78 -19.04 24.71
CA GLU A 209 23.43 -19.28 26.01
C GLU A 209 24.46 -18.22 26.38
N LYS A 210 24.88 -17.41 25.41
CA LYS A 210 25.86 -16.33 25.58
C LYS A 210 25.31 -15.04 25.00
N VAL A 211 25.71 -13.94 25.62
CA VAL A 211 25.40 -12.59 25.21
C VAL A 211 26.66 -11.76 25.17
N ARG A 212 26.75 -10.86 24.20
CA ARG A 212 27.74 -9.78 24.18
C ARG A 212 27.09 -8.52 24.71
N ASP A 213 27.63 -8.00 25.80
CA ASP A 213 27.43 -6.62 26.22
C ASP A 213 28.19 -5.68 25.29
N VAL A 214 27.52 -4.62 24.84
CA VAL A 214 28.14 -3.47 24.18
C VAL A 214 27.58 -2.21 24.83
N THR A 215 28.43 -1.49 25.55
CA THR A 215 28.03 -0.33 26.34
C THR A 215 28.87 0.88 25.95
N TRP A 216 28.25 2.06 25.85
CA TRP A 216 28.94 3.31 25.56
C TRP A 216 28.83 4.25 26.75
N HIS A 217 29.98 4.70 27.25
CA HIS A 217 30.09 5.58 28.40
C HIS A 217 30.57 6.97 27.97
N ILE A 218 30.12 8.03 28.64
CA ILE A 218 30.72 9.36 28.51
C ILE A 218 32.22 9.24 28.83
N SER A 219 33.06 9.76 27.95
CA SER A 219 34.51 9.66 28.06
C SER A 219 35.18 10.97 27.66
N ASP A 220 36.28 11.30 28.33
CA ASP A 220 37.12 12.45 28.00
C ASP A 220 38.28 12.08 27.05
N ASN A 221 38.40 10.79 26.71
CA ASN A 221 39.45 10.27 25.83
C ASN A 221 39.46 10.95 24.45
N GLU A 222 40.59 10.84 23.76
CA GLU A 222 40.71 11.33 22.39
C GLU A 222 39.83 10.54 21.44
N LEU A 223 39.26 11.24 20.44
CA LEU A 223 38.41 10.62 19.45
C LEU A 223 39.22 9.66 18.57
N THR A 224 38.74 8.43 18.42
CA THR A 224 39.28 7.50 17.43
C THR A 224 38.70 7.77 16.03
N HIS A 225 37.55 8.45 15.95
CA HIS A 225 37.00 9.02 14.72
C HIS A 225 36.66 10.51 14.91
N GLN A 226 37.26 11.37 14.07
CA GLN A 226 37.10 12.83 14.19
C GLN A 226 35.74 13.33 13.72
N ASP A 227 35.08 12.59 12.82
CA ASP A 227 33.76 12.95 12.30
C ASP A 227 32.70 12.92 13.42
N ARG A 228 31.82 13.91 13.41
CA ARG A 228 30.70 14.02 14.35
C ARG A 228 29.48 13.21 13.95
N LEU A 229 29.43 12.83 12.67
CA LEU A 229 28.31 12.15 12.02
C LEU A 229 28.88 11.18 10.98
N ILE A 230 28.25 10.02 10.81
CA ILE A 230 28.59 9.09 9.71
C ILE A 230 28.22 9.77 8.39
N ALA A 231 29.09 9.63 7.38
CA ALA A 231 28.90 10.24 6.07
C ALA A 231 27.71 9.62 5.33
N THR A 232 26.90 10.45 4.67
CA THR A 232 25.66 10.03 4.00
C THR A 232 25.89 9.15 2.76
N ASP A 233 27.08 9.19 2.18
CA ASP A 233 27.52 8.40 1.04
C ASP A 233 28.26 7.11 1.43
N THR A 234 28.30 6.76 2.72
CA THR A 234 28.92 5.52 3.22
C THR A 234 28.36 4.29 2.50
N GLU A 235 29.25 3.49 1.89
CA GLU A 235 28.88 2.24 1.22
C GLU A 235 29.00 1.03 2.16
N TYR A 236 27.87 0.42 2.51
CA TYR A 236 27.82 -0.78 3.36
C TYR A 236 28.02 -2.08 2.56
N LYS A 237 29.20 -2.30 1.98
CA LYS A 237 29.47 -3.48 1.13
C LYS A 237 29.59 -4.81 1.89
N TRP A 238 29.97 -4.76 3.17
CA TRP A 238 30.31 -5.94 3.96
C TRP A 238 29.19 -6.40 4.90
N GLY A 239 28.47 -5.48 5.55
CA GLY A 239 27.38 -5.79 6.50
C GLY A 239 26.28 -6.68 5.91
N PRO A 240 25.65 -6.32 4.79
CA PRO A 240 24.61 -7.14 4.15
C PRO A 240 25.11 -8.52 3.69
N LYS A 241 26.33 -8.60 3.14
CA LYS A 241 26.94 -9.89 2.74
C LYS A 241 27.21 -10.78 3.95
N PHE A 242 27.62 -10.17 5.06
CA PHE A 242 27.85 -10.89 6.30
C PHE A 242 26.55 -11.41 6.90
N ALA A 243 25.49 -10.58 6.95
CA ALA A 243 24.17 -11.02 7.37
C ALA A 243 23.64 -12.18 6.51
N GLU A 244 23.86 -12.13 5.19
CA GLU A 244 23.51 -13.21 4.27
C GLU A 244 24.29 -14.50 4.54
N PHE A 245 25.58 -14.40 4.81
CA PHE A 245 26.40 -15.55 5.19
C PHE A 245 25.94 -16.18 6.50
N VAL A 246 25.68 -15.37 7.54
CA VAL A 246 25.18 -15.84 8.84
C VAL A 246 23.79 -16.48 8.72
N ALA A 247 22.93 -15.94 7.86
CA ALA A 247 21.57 -16.44 7.66
C ALA A 247 21.51 -17.77 6.87
N ASN A 248 22.42 -17.97 5.90
CA ASN A 248 22.38 -19.13 5.00
C ASN A 248 23.20 -20.33 5.48
N TYR A 249 24.21 -20.12 6.35
CA TYR A 249 25.12 -21.18 6.78
C TYR A 249 25.15 -21.33 8.31
N LYS A 250 24.89 -22.54 8.82
CA LYS A 250 24.95 -22.83 10.27
C LYS A 250 26.31 -22.49 10.88
N ILE A 251 27.41 -22.71 10.14
CA ILE A 251 28.77 -22.32 10.54
C ILE A 251 28.93 -20.79 10.66
N GLY A 252 28.16 -20.01 9.89
CA GLY A 252 28.22 -18.54 9.90
C GLY A 252 27.85 -17.95 11.26
N LYS A 253 26.91 -18.55 11.98
CA LYS A 253 26.54 -18.16 13.35
C LYS A 253 27.70 -18.35 14.33
N GLY A 254 28.45 -19.45 14.19
CA GLY A 254 29.66 -19.70 14.98
C GLY A 254 30.81 -18.75 14.62
N LEU A 255 31.07 -18.53 13.32
CA LEU A 255 32.12 -17.63 12.85
C LEU A 255 31.89 -16.19 13.29
N ARG A 256 30.63 -15.72 13.32
CA ARG A 256 30.25 -14.43 13.89
C ARG A 256 30.74 -14.28 15.32
N GLN A 257 30.41 -15.25 16.17
CA GLN A 257 30.72 -15.23 17.60
C GLN A 257 32.23 -15.34 17.88
N TYR A 258 32.93 -16.26 17.22
CA TYR A 258 34.29 -16.65 17.61
C TYR A 258 35.39 -15.99 16.79
N ILE A 259 35.07 -15.34 15.66
CA ILE A 259 36.08 -14.74 14.77
C ILE A 259 35.75 -13.28 14.47
N PHE A 260 34.62 -13.02 13.82
CA PHE A 260 34.36 -11.69 13.26
C PHE A 260 34.08 -10.63 14.33
N GLU A 261 33.21 -10.91 15.29
CA GLU A 261 32.90 -9.95 16.34
C GLU A 261 34.09 -9.69 17.27
N PRO A 262 34.86 -10.70 17.74
CA PRO A 262 36.09 -10.44 18.49
C PRO A 262 37.04 -9.45 17.81
N VAL A 263 37.21 -9.55 16.48
CA VAL A 263 38.05 -8.61 15.71
C VAL A 263 37.39 -7.22 15.57
N TYR A 264 36.08 -7.15 15.34
CA TYR A 264 35.37 -5.87 15.22
C TYR A 264 35.37 -5.08 16.55
N TYR A 265 35.31 -5.80 17.67
CA TYR A 265 35.23 -5.25 19.01
C TYR A 265 36.58 -5.08 19.70
N SER A 266 37.69 -5.56 19.13
CA SER A 266 39.04 -5.40 19.70
C SER A 266 39.61 -3.99 19.55
N PHE A 267 38.99 -3.13 18.76
CA PHE A 267 39.43 -1.75 18.55
C PHE A 267 38.65 -0.79 19.45
N ASP A 268 39.40 0.06 20.15
CA ASP A 268 38.86 1.15 20.94
C ASP A 268 38.04 2.08 20.04
N ARG A 269 36.85 2.44 20.53
CA ARG A 269 35.96 3.34 19.81
C ARG A 269 35.54 4.47 20.71
N VAL A 270 36.13 5.64 20.48
CA VAL A 270 35.76 6.90 21.12
C VAL A 270 35.22 7.83 20.03
N VAL A 271 33.93 8.13 20.08
CA VAL A 271 33.18 8.84 19.04
C VAL A 271 32.24 9.85 19.65
N TRP A 272 31.70 10.76 18.83
CA TRP A 272 30.59 11.60 19.26
C TRP A 272 29.30 10.79 19.40
N ARG A 273 28.45 11.17 20.35
CA ARG A 273 27.12 10.58 20.51
C ARG A 273 26.30 10.63 19.22
N ASN A 274 26.36 11.76 18.50
CA ASN A 274 25.70 11.90 17.20
C ASN A 274 26.24 10.92 16.15
N TRP A 275 27.54 10.63 16.15
CA TRP A 275 28.15 9.69 15.22
C TRP A 275 27.54 8.29 15.42
N GLU A 276 27.51 7.82 16.66
CA GLU A 276 26.93 6.52 17.06
C GLU A 276 25.40 6.47 16.90
N ALA A 277 24.73 7.62 16.76
CA ALA A 277 23.29 7.73 16.52
C ALA A 277 22.92 8.04 15.06
N SER A 278 23.89 8.01 14.13
CA SER A 278 23.70 8.48 12.74
C SER A 278 23.75 7.37 11.68
N TYR A 279 23.55 6.12 12.09
CA TYR A 279 23.50 4.96 11.18
C TYR A 279 22.39 5.07 10.13
N ASP A 280 22.60 4.43 8.99
CA ASP A 280 21.64 4.35 7.88
C ASP A 280 21.15 2.92 7.66
N ILE A 281 19.84 2.75 7.40
CA ILE A 281 19.22 1.43 7.20
C ILE A 281 19.83 0.64 6.03
N ARG A 282 20.49 1.32 5.07
CA ARG A 282 21.22 0.68 3.95
C ARG A 282 22.24 -0.34 4.45
N GLU A 283 22.71 -0.22 5.69
CA GLU A 283 23.53 -1.22 6.37
C GLU A 283 22.89 -2.62 6.42
N LEU A 284 21.55 -2.68 6.47
CA LEU A 284 20.78 -3.92 6.54
C LEU A 284 20.11 -4.29 5.21
N GLU A 285 20.21 -3.47 4.17
CA GLU A 285 19.49 -3.72 2.93
C GLU A 285 20.14 -4.84 2.12
N PRO A 286 19.42 -5.95 1.86
CA PRO A 286 19.93 -6.98 0.98
C PRO A 286 19.92 -6.50 -0.47
N LYS A 287 20.81 -7.06 -1.30
CA LYS A 287 20.86 -6.73 -2.74
C LYS A 287 19.54 -6.97 -3.47
N GLN A 288 18.76 -7.98 -3.06
CA GLN A 288 17.47 -8.33 -3.66
C GLN A 288 16.49 -8.85 -2.61
N ARG A 289 15.20 -8.55 -2.78
CA ARG A 289 14.10 -9.01 -1.91
C ARG A 289 13.05 -9.88 -2.61
N ASN A 290 13.34 -10.38 -3.82
CA ASN A 290 12.37 -11.13 -4.63
C ASN A 290 12.02 -12.51 -4.05
N LYS A 291 13.01 -13.27 -3.56
CA LYS A 291 12.85 -14.64 -3.04
C LYS A 291 12.96 -14.72 -1.52
N LYS A 292 13.81 -13.88 -0.92
CA LYS A 292 14.06 -13.83 0.52
C LYS A 292 14.06 -12.39 0.99
N THR A 293 13.72 -12.19 2.26
CA THR A 293 13.73 -10.87 2.89
C THR A 293 14.18 -10.98 4.34
N TYR A 294 14.67 -9.87 4.88
CA TYR A 294 15.07 -9.73 6.27
C TYR A 294 14.07 -8.84 6.98
N VAL A 295 13.63 -9.29 8.14
CA VAL A 295 12.50 -8.73 8.87
C VAL A 295 12.84 -8.71 10.36
N LEU A 296 12.17 -7.82 11.09
CA LEU A 296 12.30 -7.70 12.53
C LEU A 296 11.01 -8.15 13.22
N ARG A 297 11.19 -8.65 14.43
CA ARG A 297 10.16 -8.80 15.47
C ARG A 297 10.71 -8.22 16.75
N GLU A 298 9.83 -7.80 17.65
CA GLU A 298 10.26 -7.29 18.93
C GLU A 298 9.24 -7.59 20.01
N TYR A 299 9.77 -8.06 21.14
CA TYR A 299 9.00 -8.51 22.29
C TYR A 299 9.53 -7.80 23.53
N PHE A 300 8.64 -7.24 24.32
CA PHE A 300 8.97 -6.44 25.50
C PHE A 300 8.65 -7.25 26.74
N VAL A 301 9.67 -7.57 27.51
CA VAL A 301 9.59 -8.45 28.69
C VAL A 301 9.89 -7.60 29.91
N PRO A 302 9.06 -7.63 30.96
CA PRO A 302 9.38 -6.96 32.22
C PRO A 302 10.77 -7.39 32.70
N VAL A 303 11.61 -6.44 33.12
CA VAL A 303 13.02 -6.72 33.45
C VAL A 303 13.16 -7.82 34.50
N GLU A 304 12.24 -7.89 35.47
CA GLU A 304 12.17 -8.90 36.52
C GLU A 304 11.84 -10.32 36.02
N LYS A 305 11.38 -10.44 34.77
CA LYS A 305 11.01 -11.70 34.12
C LYS A 305 12.03 -12.19 33.10
N PHE A 306 13.20 -11.56 33.03
CA PHE A 306 14.27 -11.93 32.10
C PHE A 306 14.61 -13.42 32.16
N ASP A 307 14.97 -13.93 33.34
CA ASP A 307 15.43 -15.31 33.52
C ASP A 307 14.31 -16.34 33.25
N GLU A 308 13.05 -15.98 33.48
CA GLU A 308 11.88 -16.80 33.16
C GLU A 308 11.63 -16.87 31.64
N PHE A 309 11.86 -15.76 30.93
CA PHE A 309 11.54 -15.64 29.50
C PHE A 309 12.59 -16.30 28.59
N ILE A 310 13.89 -16.23 28.91
CA ILE A 310 14.96 -16.81 28.07
C ILE A 310 14.70 -18.27 27.66
N PRO A 311 14.37 -19.21 28.57
CA PRO A 311 14.09 -20.58 28.17
C PRO A 311 12.82 -20.72 27.32
N LYS A 312 11.79 -19.90 27.55
CA LYS A 312 10.56 -19.89 26.73
C LYS A 312 10.87 -19.45 25.29
N MET A 313 11.59 -18.34 25.14
CA MET A 313 12.03 -17.83 23.83
C MET A 313 12.85 -18.87 23.07
N ARG A 314 13.84 -19.47 23.75
CA ARG A 314 14.69 -20.53 23.19
C ARG A 314 13.84 -21.71 22.69
N ASN A 315 12.89 -22.18 23.50
CA ASN A 315 12.02 -23.29 23.16
C ASN A 315 11.19 -22.99 21.90
N VAL A 316 10.58 -21.81 21.81
CA VAL A 316 9.81 -21.40 20.62
C VAL A 316 10.70 -21.44 19.36
N PHE A 317 11.88 -20.82 19.39
CA PHE A 317 12.76 -20.82 18.22
C PHE A 317 13.24 -22.22 17.82
N GLN A 318 13.53 -23.09 18.79
CA GLN A 318 13.99 -24.46 18.53
C GLN A 318 12.85 -25.36 18.01
N LYS A 319 11.66 -25.28 18.63
CA LYS A 319 10.46 -26.01 18.22
C LYS A 319 10.11 -25.78 16.75
N HIS A 320 10.28 -24.54 16.29
CA HIS A 320 9.95 -24.14 14.93
C HIS A 320 11.15 -24.10 13.98
N ASP A 321 12.37 -24.46 14.40
CA ASP A 321 13.60 -24.29 13.58
C ASP A 321 13.72 -22.87 12.97
N ALA A 322 13.41 -21.84 13.77
CA ALA A 322 13.34 -20.47 13.28
C ALA A 322 14.72 -19.94 12.83
N ASN A 323 14.79 -19.36 11.63
CA ASN A 323 16.05 -18.81 11.10
C ASN A 323 16.40 -17.43 11.69
N ILE A 324 16.77 -17.42 12.97
CA ILE A 324 17.18 -16.21 13.70
C ILE A 324 18.65 -15.90 13.43
N ILE A 325 18.93 -14.65 13.06
CA ILE A 325 20.27 -14.11 12.78
C ILE A 325 20.85 -13.48 14.05
N ASN A 326 20.04 -12.69 14.76
CA ASN A 326 20.42 -12.00 15.98
C ASN A 326 19.20 -11.81 16.89
N VAL A 327 19.44 -11.77 18.21
CA VAL A 327 18.48 -11.23 19.18
C VAL A 327 19.19 -10.17 20.00
N SER A 328 18.84 -8.90 19.79
CA SER A 328 19.37 -7.81 20.60
C SER A 328 18.48 -7.54 21.80
N ILE A 329 19.06 -7.21 22.94
CA ILE A 329 18.40 -6.78 24.17
C ILE A 329 18.64 -5.27 24.31
N ARG A 330 17.55 -4.52 24.47
CA ARG A 330 17.57 -3.09 24.78
C ARG A 330 16.73 -2.82 26.01
N HIS A 331 17.03 -1.76 26.74
CA HIS A 331 16.28 -1.38 27.93
C HIS A 331 15.38 -0.17 27.66
N ALA A 332 14.20 -0.14 28.28
CA ALA A 332 13.31 1.01 28.25
C ALA A 332 12.63 1.22 29.61
N LYS A 333 12.60 2.47 30.07
CA LYS A 333 11.78 2.91 31.21
C LYS A 333 10.28 2.88 30.87
N PRO A 334 9.41 2.73 31.88
CA PRO A 334 7.97 2.63 31.65
C PRO A 334 7.36 3.88 31.01
N ASP A 335 6.42 3.68 30.08
CA ASP A 335 5.42 4.64 29.60
C ASP A 335 4.04 4.20 30.09
N THR A 336 3.52 4.91 31.07
CA THR A 336 2.19 4.67 31.67
C THR A 336 1.12 5.60 31.11
N GLU A 337 1.46 6.43 30.12
CA GLU A 337 0.64 7.54 29.68
C GLU A 337 0.02 7.29 28.30
N THR A 338 0.78 6.74 27.34
CA THR A 338 0.23 6.45 26.01
C THR A 338 -0.74 5.28 26.03
N LEU A 339 -1.81 5.39 25.22
CA LEU A 339 -2.90 4.41 25.24
C LEU A 339 -2.55 3.08 24.56
N MET A 340 -1.54 3.11 23.69
CA MET A 340 -0.99 1.95 23.00
C MET A 340 0.45 1.67 23.45
N SER A 341 0.73 1.87 24.74
CA SER A 341 2.07 1.67 25.32
C SER A 341 2.50 0.22 25.23
N TRP A 342 3.70 0.02 24.66
CA TRP A 342 4.39 -1.27 24.63
C TRP A 342 5.37 -1.44 25.82
N ALA A 343 5.56 -0.41 26.64
CA ALA A 343 6.39 -0.45 27.84
C ALA A 343 5.59 0.07 29.05
N ASN A 344 4.47 -0.56 29.38
CA ASN A 344 3.69 -0.18 30.58
C ASN A 344 4.43 -0.46 31.91
N LYS A 345 5.59 -1.13 31.83
CA LYS A 345 6.54 -1.40 32.91
C LYS A 345 7.96 -1.13 32.40
N GLU A 346 8.95 -1.25 33.28
CA GLU A 346 10.34 -1.27 32.85
C GLU A 346 10.61 -2.59 32.15
N VAL A 347 11.11 -2.54 30.91
CA VAL A 347 11.19 -3.71 30.05
C VAL A 347 12.56 -3.85 29.40
N PHE A 348 12.92 -5.10 29.12
CA PHE A 348 13.86 -5.44 28.07
C PHE A 348 13.11 -5.68 26.75
N ALA A 349 13.52 -4.98 25.70
CA ALA A 349 13.09 -5.22 24.34
C ALA A 349 14.02 -6.25 23.67
N PHE A 350 13.45 -7.38 23.27
CA PHE A 350 14.11 -8.45 22.52
C PHE A 350 13.87 -8.24 21.03
N VAL A 351 14.82 -7.59 20.36
CA VAL A 351 14.79 -7.31 18.92
C VAL A 351 15.30 -8.52 18.15
N VAL A 352 14.39 -9.25 17.53
CA VAL A 352 14.66 -10.49 16.81
C VAL A 352 14.83 -10.17 15.32
N TYR A 353 16.05 -10.33 14.82
CA TYR A 353 16.39 -10.19 13.41
C TYR A 353 16.45 -11.55 12.73
N TYR A 354 15.65 -11.75 11.68
CA TYR A 354 15.50 -13.04 11.03
C TYR A 354 15.38 -12.89 9.50
N GLN A 355 15.61 -14.00 8.79
CA GLN A 355 15.39 -14.12 7.35
C GLN A 355 14.19 -15.03 7.08
N GLN A 356 13.38 -14.68 6.08
CA GLN A 356 12.30 -15.53 5.58
C GLN A 356 12.23 -15.53 4.05
N GLY A 357 11.58 -16.54 3.47
CA GLY A 357 11.14 -16.51 2.07
C GLY A 357 9.96 -15.55 1.85
N THR A 358 9.72 -15.20 0.58
CA THR A 358 8.61 -14.34 0.15
C THR A 358 7.34 -15.09 -0.25
N ASP A 359 7.44 -16.41 -0.42
CA ASP A 359 6.32 -17.31 -0.67
C ASP A 359 5.40 -17.47 0.55
N GLN A 360 4.21 -18.04 0.33
CA GLN A 360 3.19 -18.16 1.37
C GLN A 360 3.59 -19.15 2.48
N ALA A 361 4.21 -20.29 2.13
CA ALA A 361 4.63 -21.28 3.12
C ALA A 361 5.68 -20.70 4.08
N SER A 362 6.63 -19.92 3.56
CA SER A 362 7.59 -19.18 4.39
C SER A 362 6.91 -18.17 5.32
N LYS A 363 5.87 -17.46 4.86
CA LYS A 363 5.11 -16.52 5.70
C LYS A 363 4.32 -17.24 6.79
N ASP A 364 3.68 -18.36 6.46
CA ASP A 364 2.91 -19.16 7.40
C ASP A 364 3.81 -19.79 8.47
N HIS A 365 5.01 -20.24 8.08
CA HIS A 365 6.03 -20.71 9.01
C HIS A 365 6.45 -19.61 10.00
N VAL A 366 6.69 -18.38 9.52
CA VAL A 366 7.02 -17.24 10.40
C VAL A 366 5.86 -16.88 11.30
N LYS A 367 4.63 -16.95 10.79
CA LYS A 367 3.42 -16.74 11.57
C LYS A 367 3.31 -17.71 12.73
N ALA A 368 3.58 -19.00 12.49
CA ALA A 368 3.50 -20.03 13.52
C ALA A 368 4.37 -19.70 14.74
N TRP A 369 5.68 -19.47 14.55
CA TRP A 369 6.55 -19.16 15.69
C TRP A 369 6.31 -17.78 16.29
N SER A 370 5.84 -16.81 15.48
CA SER A 370 5.52 -15.47 16.00
C SER A 370 4.32 -15.51 16.94
N VAL A 371 3.29 -16.31 16.63
CA VAL A 371 2.12 -16.49 17.49
C VAL A 371 2.53 -17.14 18.81
N ASP A 372 3.31 -18.22 18.78
CA ASP A 372 3.83 -18.88 19.98
C ASP A 372 4.72 -17.93 20.82
N MET A 373 5.50 -17.06 20.17
CA MET A 373 6.33 -16.07 20.88
C MET A 373 5.48 -14.98 21.53
N ILE A 374 4.38 -14.57 20.89
CA ILE A 374 3.42 -13.63 21.49
C ILE A 374 2.80 -14.26 22.74
N ASP A 375 2.42 -15.54 22.70
CA ASP A 375 1.91 -16.22 23.89
C ASP A 375 2.97 -16.28 25.00
N ALA A 376 4.22 -16.64 24.65
CA ALA A 376 5.32 -16.71 25.61
C ALA A 376 5.63 -15.36 26.29
N VAL A 377 5.57 -14.23 25.58
CA VAL A 377 5.80 -12.90 26.18
C VAL A 377 4.60 -12.46 27.02
N LEU A 378 3.37 -12.80 26.61
CA LEU A 378 2.16 -12.49 27.37
C LEU A 378 2.10 -13.28 28.69
N GLU A 379 2.56 -14.54 28.71
CA GLU A 379 2.63 -15.37 29.91
C GLU A 379 3.48 -14.74 31.03
N VAL A 380 4.55 -14.03 30.66
CA VAL A 380 5.41 -13.31 31.61
C VAL A 380 4.96 -11.85 31.82
N GLY A 381 3.78 -11.48 31.35
CA GLY A 381 3.19 -10.15 31.53
C GLY A 381 3.86 -9.05 30.71
N GLY A 382 4.50 -9.43 29.60
CA GLY A 382 5.08 -8.51 28.62
C GLY A 382 4.12 -8.21 27.45
N THR A 383 4.68 -7.68 26.36
CA THR A 383 3.93 -7.32 25.14
C THR A 383 4.82 -7.43 23.89
N TYR A 384 4.29 -7.08 22.72
CA TYR A 384 5.01 -7.19 21.43
C TYR A 384 4.79 -5.93 20.59
N TYR A 385 5.74 -5.60 19.73
CA TYR A 385 5.70 -4.36 18.98
C TYR A 385 4.80 -4.45 17.72
N LEU A 386 4.00 -3.42 17.45
CA LEU A 386 3.06 -3.41 16.32
C LEU A 386 3.57 -2.90 14.94
N PRO A 387 4.80 -2.36 14.72
CA PRO A 387 5.22 -1.91 13.38
C PRO A 387 5.64 -3.05 12.46
N TYR A 388 5.69 -4.28 12.95
CA TYR A 388 6.09 -5.45 12.16
C TYR A 388 4.88 -6.16 11.55
N GLN A 389 5.09 -7.34 10.97
CA GLN A 389 4.03 -8.16 10.37
C GLN A 389 2.90 -8.48 11.36
N ILE A 390 1.64 -8.33 10.91
CA ILE A 390 0.46 -8.38 11.79
C ILE A 390 -0.05 -9.82 11.89
N PHE A 391 0.43 -10.55 12.91
CA PHE A 391 0.06 -11.97 13.12
C PHE A 391 -0.75 -12.23 14.38
N ALA A 392 -0.75 -11.29 15.33
CA ALA A 392 -1.46 -11.45 16.58
C ALA A 392 -2.97 -11.60 16.37
N SER A 393 -3.59 -12.55 17.07
CA SER A 393 -5.05 -12.62 17.13
C SER A 393 -5.63 -11.38 17.84
N PRO A 394 -6.92 -11.06 17.65
CA PRO A 394 -7.59 -10.01 18.42
C PRO A 394 -7.45 -10.23 19.94
N LYS A 395 -7.53 -11.48 20.41
CA LYS A 395 -7.34 -11.83 21.83
C LYS A 395 -5.94 -11.48 22.33
N GLN A 396 -4.91 -11.85 21.57
CA GLN A 396 -3.52 -11.54 21.91
C GLN A 396 -3.27 -10.02 21.89
N PHE A 397 -3.86 -9.30 20.94
CA PHE A 397 -3.78 -7.84 20.87
C PHE A 397 -4.40 -7.17 22.10
N THR A 398 -5.62 -7.57 22.50
CA THR A 398 -6.28 -7.01 23.69
C THR A 398 -5.51 -7.32 24.98
N ALA A 399 -4.91 -8.52 25.08
CA ALA A 399 -4.06 -8.88 26.22
C ALA A 399 -2.77 -8.03 26.28
N ALA A 400 -2.15 -7.80 25.12
CA ALA A 400 -0.93 -6.99 24.99
C ALA A 400 -1.15 -5.48 25.19
N TYR A 401 -2.34 -4.98 24.83
CA TYR A 401 -2.68 -3.56 24.81
C TYR A 401 -4.02 -3.31 25.53
N PRO A 402 -4.06 -3.39 26.88
CA PRO A 402 -5.30 -3.33 27.64
C PRO A 402 -6.04 -1.98 27.56
N ASN A 403 -5.34 -0.91 27.17
CA ASN A 403 -5.93 0.42 26.98
C ASN A 403 -6.46 0.66 25.54
N ALA A 404 -6.43 -0.35 24.66
CA ALA A 404 -6.87 -0.22 23.27
C ALA A 404 -8.33 0.25 23.14
N GLU A 405 -9.23 -0.18 24.03
CA GLU A 405 -10.63 0.28 24.04
C GLU A 405 -10.75 1.79 24.29
N LYS A 406 -9.92 2.35 25.18
CA LYS A 406 -9.88 3.81 25.41
C LYS A 406 -9.37 4.53 24.17
N TYR A 407 -8.35 3.99 23.52
CA TYR A 407 -7.84 4.51 22.24
C TYR A 407 -8.93 4.49 21.16
N PHE A 408 -9.67 3.39 21.03
CA PHE A 408 -10.75 3.26 20.05
C PHE A 408 -11.94 4.18 20.34
N ALA A 409 -12.25 4.46 21.60
CA ALA A 409 -13.26 5.44 21.97
C ALA A 409 -12.87 6.86 21.49
N ILE A 410 -11.61 7.26 21.65
CA ILE A 410 -11.10 8.53 21.12
C ILE A 410 -11.13 8.52 19.59
N LYS A 411 -10.63 7.46 18.95
CA LYS A 411 -10.65 7.33 17.49
C LYS A 411 -12.07 7.45 16.93
N LYS A 412 -13.06 6.79 17.54
CA LYS A 412 -14.47 6.89 17.12
C LYS A 412 -15.01 8.31 17.21
N ARG A 413 -14.56 9.09 18.20
CA ARG A 413 -14.99 10.49 18.39
C ARG A 413 -14.38 11.43 17.35
N VAL A 414 -13.08 11.30 17.05
CA VAL A 414 -12.37 12.20 16.12
C VAL A 414 -12.39 11.75 14.67
N ASP A 415 -12.72 10.47 14.43
CA ASP A 415 -12.81 9.85 13.11
C ASP A 415 -14.01 8.87 13.06
N PRO A 416 -15.26 9.37 13.21
CA PRO A 416 -16.47 8.54 13.25
C PRO A 416 -16.74 7.79 11.94
N LYS A 417 -16.08 8.20 10.84
CA LYS A 417 -16.21 7.61 9.50
C LYS A 417 -15.11 6.60 9.18
N TYR A 418 -14.26 6.24 10.16
CA TYR A 418 -13.19 5.26 9.99
C TYR A 418 -12.25 5.61 8.81
N ARG A 419 -11.92 6.89 8.64
CA ARG A 419 -11.10 7.38 7.52
C ARG A 419 -9.64 7.01 7.69
N PHE A 420 -9.02 7.29 8.84
CA PHE A 420 -7.61 6.97 9.04
C PHE A 420 -7.42 5.46 9.23
N ARG A 421 -6.87 4.79 8.22
CA ARG A 421 -6.83 3.31 8.10
C ARG A 421 -5.47 2.80 7.62
N ASN A 422 -5.17 1.59 8.07
CA ASN A 422 -4.04 0.76 7.66
C ASN A 422 -4.36 -0.71 7.98
N GLN A 423 -3.47 -1.65 7.66
CA GLN A 423 -3.73 -3.07 7.90
C GLN A 423 -3.84 -3.44 9.39
N LEU A 424 -3.16 -2.72 10.28
CA LEU A 424 -3.25 -2.94 11.73
C LEU A 424 -4.67 -2.68 12.22
N TRP A 425 -5.25 -1.54 11.81
CA TRP A 425 -6.61 -1.18 12.15
C TRP A 425 -7.66 -1.99 11.38
N LYS A 426 -7.33 -2.55 10.20
CA LYS A 426 -8.18 -3.56 9.56
C LYS A 426 -8.43 -4.75 10.48
N GLN A 427 -7.36 -5.24 11.11
CA GLN A 427 -7.39 -6.47 11.90
C GLN A 427 -7.95 -6.26 13.31
N HIS A 428 -7.57 -5.18 13.97
CA HIS A 428 -7.89 -4.99 15.40
C HIS A 428 -8.97 -3.93 15.66
N TYR A 429 -9.41 -3.20 14.64
CA TYR A 429 -10.50 -2.21 14.73
C TYR A 429 -11.34 -2.22 13.45
N PRO A 430 -12.04 -3.33 13.15
CA PRO A 430 -12.78 -3.48 11.90
C PRO A 430 -13.87 -2.41 11.75
N ASN A 431 -14.09 -1.93 10.53
CA ASN A 431 -15.17 -1.00 10.22
C ASN A 431 -16.47 -1.80 10.02
N PRO A 432 -17.50 -1.60 10.86
CA PRO A 432 -18.76 -2.36 10.74
C PRO A 432 -19.52 -2.06 9.43
N ASN A 433 -19.23 -0.93 8.77
CA ASN A 433 -19.87 -0.52 7.52
C ASN A 433 -19.08 -0.96 6.27
N GLU A 434 -17.94 -1.64 6.44
CA GLU A 434 -17.17 -2.17 5.31
C GLU A 434 -17.85 -3.46 4.82
N PRO A 435 -18.21 -3.58 3.52
CA PRO A 435 -18.88 -4.76 2.99
C PRO A 435 -18.12 -6.04 3.36
N SER A 436 -18.84 -7.10 3.73
CA SER A 436 -18.18 -8.33 4.19
C SER A 436 -17.28 -8.91 3.08
N ASN A 437 -16.01 -9.12 3.44
CA ASN A 437 -14.92 -9.54 2.56
C ASN A 437 -15.15 -10.85 1.78
N ILE A 438 -16.19 -11.64 2.06
CA ILE A 438 -16.34 -12.97 1.44
C ILE A 438 -16.60 -12.88 -0.07
N GLN A 439 -17.41 -11.92 -0.55
CA GLN A 439 -17.68 -11.78 -1.98
C GLN A 439 -16.60 -10.98 -2.71
N VAL A 440 -16.12 -9.89 -2.11
CA VAL A 440 -15.15 -8.99 -2.73
C VAL A 440 -13.76 -9.64 -2.80
N ASP A 441 -13.30 -10.30 -1.72
CA ASP A 441 -12.02 -11.03 -1.75
C ASP A 441 -12.09 -12.28 -2.64
N ALA A 442 -13.25 -12.94 -2.76
CA ALA A 442 -13.42 -14.07 -3.67
C ALA A 442 -13.38 -13.64 -5.16
N ILE A 443 -14.01 -12.50 -5.49
CA ILE A 443 -13.95 -11.92 -6.83
C ILE A 443 -12.51 -11.47 -7.13
N HIS A 444 -11.88 -10.75 -6.20
CA HIS A 444 -10.50 -10.30 -6.37
C HIS A 444 -9.49 -11.45 -6.45
N ALA A 445 -9.64 -12.49 -5.64
CA ALA A 445 -8.83 -13.70 -5.71
C ALA A 445 -8.95 -14.36 -7.09
N LYS A 446 -10.17 -14.55 -7.60
CA LYS A 446 -10.40 -15.08 -8.95
C LYS A 446 -9.84 -14.18 -10.05
N THR A 447 -9.99 -12.87 -9.96
CA THR A 447 -9.44 -11.96 -10.99
C THR A 447 -7.92 -11.91 -10.96
N ASN A 448 -7.30 -12.06 -9.78
CA ASN A 448 -5.84 -12.10 -9.65
C ASN A 448 -5.22 -13.41 -10.16
N GLU A 449 -6.01 -14.49 -10.28
CA GLU A 449 -5.61 -15.74 -10.93
C GLU A 449 -5.61 -15.64 -12.46
N LEU A 450 -6.35 -14.70 -13.03
CA LEU A 450 -6.40 -14.47 -14.48
C LEU A 450 -5.18 -13.64 -14.92
N LYS A 451 -4.21 -14.33 -15.52
CA LYS A 451 -2.99 -13.71 -16.07
C LYS A 451 -3.37 -12.62 -17.08
N ASN A 452 -2.88 -11.40 -16.86
CA ASN A 452 -3.13 -10.21 -17.70
C ASN A 452 -4.58 -9.70 -17.73
N TYR A 453 -5.44 -10.08 -16.78
CA TYR A 453 -6.78 -9.50 -16.67
C TYR A 453 -6.72 -8.09 -16.07
N TYR A 454 -7.05 -7.07 -16.87
CA TYR A 454 -7.21 -5.69 -16.42
C TYR A 454 -8.54 -5.14 -16.92
N ARG A 455 -9.49 -4.95 -16.01
CA ARG A 455 -10.72 -4.19 -16.24
C ARG A 455 -10.79 -3.10 -15.19
N GLY A 456 -10.52 -1.87 -15.58
CA GLY A 456 -10.70 -0.72 -14.70
C GLY A 456 -12.19 -0.42 -14.49
N GLU A 457 -12.55 0.13 -13.32
CA GLU A 457 -13.94 0.47 -13.00
C GLU A 457 -14.54 1.46 -14.01
N GLU A 458 -13.72 2.33 -14.59
CA GLU A 458 -14.11 3.26 -15.64
C GLU A 458 -14.68 2.56 -16.87
N GLN A 459 -14.22 1.34 -17.16
CA GLN A 459 -14.74 0.57 -18.29
C GLN A 459 -16.22 0.28 -18.11
N THR A 460 -16.74 0.13 -16.89
CA THR A 460 -18.19 -0.07 -16.65
C THR A 460 -19.03 1.04 -17.25
N PHE A 461 -18.58 2.30 -17.12
CA PHE A 461 -19.24 3.46 -17.73
C PHE A 461 -19.00 3.50 -19.23
N LEU A 462 -17.76 3.24 -19.66
CA LEU A 462 -17.37 3.29 -21.06
C LEU A 462 -17.97 2.14 -21.90
N THR A 463 -18.44 1.04 -21.30
CA THR A 463 -19.14 -0.03 -22.01
C THR A 463 -20.56 0.40 -22.45
N ILE A 464 -21.14 1.46 -21.89
CA ILE A 464 -22.48 1.95 -22.29
C ILE A 464 -22.58 2.26 -23.81
N PRO A 465 -21.72 3.13 -24.39
CA PRO A 465 -21.75 3.39 -25.82
C PRO A 465 -21.44 2.14 -26.67
N GLU A 466 -20.61 1.22 -26.18
CA GLU A 466 -20.35 -0.06 -26.86
C GLU A 466 -21.63 -0.91 -26.96
N TRP A 467 -22.35 -1.09 -25.85
CA TRP A 467 -23.61 -1.84 -25.84
C TRP A 467 -24.68 -1.19 -26.70
N TYR A 468 -24.73 0.15 -26.78
CA TYR A 468 -25.66 0.82 -27.70
C TYR A 468 -25.47 0.33 -29.14
N LEU A 469 -24.22 0.14 -29.59
CA LEU A 469 -23.94 -0.39 -30.93
C LEU A 469 -24.30 -1.87 -31.10
N VAL A 470 -24.34 -2.64 -30.02
CA VAL A 470 -24.81 -4.03 -30.02
C VAL A 470 -26.34 -4.09 -30.09
N PHE A 471 -27.04 -3.19 -29.39
CA PHE A 471 -28.50 -3.16 -29.37
C PHE A 471 -29.11 -2.45 -30.60
N ASN A 472 -28.40 -1.50 -31.22
CA ASN A 472 -28.98 -0.75 -32.33
C ASN A 472 -29.42 -1.61 -33.54
N PRO A 473 -28.66 -2.65 -33.97
CA PRO A 473 -29.12 -3.59 -34.98
C PRO A 473 -30.45 -4.28 -34.66
N VAL A 474 -30.76 -4.51 -33.38
CA VAL A 474 -32.04 -5.07 -32.93
C VAL A 474 -33.17 -4.08 -33.20
N GLU A 475 -32.97 -2.79 -32.88
CA GLU A 475 -33.98 -1.76 -33.16
C GLU A 475 -34.30 -1.66 -34.65
N TYR A 476 -33.28 -1.75 -35.51
CA TYR A 476 -33.49 -1.74 -36.96
C TYR A 476 -34.22 -3.01 -37.43
N ALA A 477 -33.85 -4.18 -36.92
CA ALA A 477 -34.52 -5.45 -37.23
C ALA A 477 -36.00 -5.43 -36.79
N ASP A 478 -36.29 -5.01 -35.55
CA ASP A 478 -37.64 -4.84 -35.01
C ASP A 478 -38.48 -3.91 -35.90
N TYR A 479 -37.88 -2.80 -36.34
CA TYR A 479 -38.55 -1.83 -37.20
C TYR A 479 -38.93 -2.43 -38.55
N LEU A 480 -38.04 -3.21 -39.18
CA LEU A 480 -38.28 -3.86 -40.46
C LEU A 480 -39.34 -4.97 -40.36
N GLU A 481 -39.32 -5.78 -39.29
CA GLU A 481 -40.29 -6.87 -39.08
C GLU A 481 -41.72 -6.37 -38.88
N GLN A 482 -41.87 -5.16 -38.33
CA GLN A 482 -43.16 -4.47 -38.24
C GLN A 482 -43.65 -3.95 -39.61
N ASN A 483 -42.99 -4.33 -40.71
CA ASN A 483 -43.26 -3.90 -42.08
C ASN A 483 -43.22 -2.37 -42.27
N LYS A 484 -42.50 -1.65 -41.41
CA LYS A 484 -42.35 -0.20 -41.51
C LYS A 484 -41.42 0.18 -42.67
N ASN A 485 -41.56 1.42 -43.15
CA ASN A 485 -40.78 1.92 -44.27
C ASN A 485 -39.31 2.16 -43.87
N PRO A 486 -38.33 1.45 -44.44
CA PRO A 486 -36.91 1.62 -44.11
C PRO A 486 -36.42 3.07 -44.28
N SER A 487 -36.98 3.80 -45.25
CA SER A 487 -36.72 5.23 -45.48
C SER A 487 -37.20 6.17 -44.37
N ALA A 488 -37.93 5.66 -43.38
CA ALA A 488 -38.40 6.40 -42.22
C ALA A 488 -37.71 5.95 -40.91
N PHE A 489 -36.74 5.03 -40.97
CA PHE A 489 -35.93 4.68 -39.81
C PHE A 489 -35.01 5.87 -39.45
N PRO A 490 -34.91 6.26 -38.17
CA PRO A 490 -34.23 7.48 -37.77
C PRO A 490 -32.71 7.31 -37.64
N PHE A 491 -32.02 6.91 -38.71
CA PHE A 491 -30.56 6.67 -38.73
C PHE A 491 -29.73 7.82 -38.13
N MET A 492 -30.07 9.08 -38.44
CA MET A 492 -29.35 10.25 -37.92
C MET A 492 -29.56 10.44 -36.41
N ALA A 493 -30.73 10.05 -35.89
CA ALA A 493 -30.98 10.09 -34.46
C ALA A 493 -30.14 9.02 -33.73
N SER A 494 -30.02 7.82 -34.31
CA SER A 494 -29.18 6.75 -33.76
C SER A 494 -27.69 7.14 -33.71
N ILE A 495 -27.20 7.82 -34.76
CA ILE A 495 -25.83 8.39 -34.76
C ILE A 495 -25.67 9.40 -33.61
N ASN A 496 -26.62 10.32 -33.48
CA ASN A 496 -26.56 11.37 -32.46
C ASN A 496 -26.63 10.79 -31.04
N GLU A 497 -27.46 9.77 -30.83
CA GLU A 497 -27.59 9.10 -29.55
C GLU A 497 -26.31 8.37 -29.14
N TYR A 498 -25.66 7.66 -30.07
CA TYR A 498 -24.36 7.05 -29.81
C TYR A 498 -23.32 8.07 -29.32
N TRP A 499 -23.14 9.18 -30.04
CA TRP A 499 -22.16 10.20 -29.66
C TRP A 499 -22.55 10.93 -28.37
N THR A 500 -23.85 11.13 -28.13
CA THR A 500 -24.34 11.66 -26.86
C THR A 500 -24.02 10.74 -25.69
N LEU A 501 -24.21 9.41 -25.86
CA LEU A 501 -23.85 8.41 -24.85
C LEU A 501 -22.35 8.34 -24.63
N TYR A 502 -21.55 8.41 -25.70
CA TYR A 502 -20.10 8.47 -25.63
C TYR A 502 -19.63 9.69 -24.82
N ASP A 503 -20.07 10.90 -25.18
CA ASP A 503 -19.67 12.13 -24.51
C ASP A 503 -20.08 12.13 -23.04
N ARG A 504 -21.29 11.65 -22.72
CA ARG A 504 -21.76 11.51 -21.33
C ARG A 504 -20.95 10.49 -20.55
N ALA A 505 -20.69 9.31 -21.12
CA ALA A 505 -19.90 8.27 -20.46
C ALA A 505 -18.47 8.74 -20.18
N VAL A 506 -17.85 9.45 -21.15
CA VAL A 506 -16.51 10.04 -20.98
C VAL A 506 -16.52 11.14 -19.92
N ALA A 507 -17.51 12.05 -19.93
CA ALA A 507 -17.61 13.10 -18.93
C ALA A 507 -17.77 12.54 -17.50
N LEU A 508 -18.67 11.56 -17.32
CA LEU A 508 -18.88 10.89 -16.03
C LEU A 508 -17.66 10.12 -15.54
N SER A 509 -16.91 9.52 -16.48
CA SER A 509 -15.69 8.77 -16.18
C SER A 509 -14.54 9.71 -15.77
N LYS A 510 -14.35 10.81 -16.50
CA LYS A 510 -13.22 11.73 -16.35
C LYS A 510 -13.08 12.33 -14.94
N ASP A 511 -14.19 12.62 -14.29
CA ASP A 511 -14.19 13.24 -12.96
C ASP A 511 -13.85 12.25 -11.83
N ASN A 512 -14.04 10.96 -12.08
CA ASN A 512 -13.98 9.92 -11.05
C ASN A 512 -12.82 8.92 -11.25
N TYR A 513 -12.29 8.80 -12.48
CA TYR A 513 -11.32 7.76 -12.85
C TYR A 513 -10.17 8.29 -13.73
N PRO A 514 -8.98 7.65 -13.70
CA PRO A 514 -7.90 7.94 -14.64
C PRO A 514 -8.33 7.68 -16.10
N GLU A 515 -7.80 8.48 -17.03
CA GLU A 515 -8.15 8.37 -18.45
C GLU A 515 -7.69 7.03 -19.06
N ASN A 516 -8.63 6.30 -19.67
CA ASN A 516 -8.37 5.05 -20.38
C ASN A 516 -8.34 5.30 -21.91
N SER A 517 -7.21 5.82 -22.39
CA SER A 517 -7.05 6.27 -23.78
C SER A 517 -7.20 5.14 -24.81
N GLU A 518 -6.77 3.93 -24.48
CA GLU A 518 -6.88 2.77 -25.38
C GLU A 518 -8.34 2.40 -25.62
N TYR A 519 -9.12 2.21 -24.54
CA TYR A 519 -10.53 1.85 -24.66
C TYR A 519 -11.35 2.98 -25.30
N MET A 520 -11.07 4.23 -24.95
CA MET A 520 -11.71 5.39 -25.59
C MET A 520 -11.40 5.47 -27.09
N THR A 521 -10.23 5.03 -27.52
CA THR A 521 -9.87 4.97 -28.95
C THR A 521 -10.68 3.90 -29.66
N VAL A 522 -10.82 2.71 -29.08
CA VAL A 522 -11.67 1.64 -29.62
C VAL A 522 -13.10 2.13 -29.82
N LEU A 523 -13.69 2.76 -28.80
CA LEU A 523 -15.03 3.36 -28.90
C LEU A 523 -15.13 4.36 -30.05
N ARG A 524 -14.18 5.29 -30.19
CA ARG A 524 -14.19 6.25 -31.31
C ARG A 524 -14.15 5.56 -32.67
N VAL A 525 -13.31 4.53 -32.82
CA VAL A 525 -13.19 3.79 -34.08
C VAL A 525 -14.50 3.11 -34.44
N ILE A 526 -15.12 2.37 -33.51
CA ILE A 526 -16.41 1.70 -33.77
C ILE A 526 -17.53 2.72 -34.00
N GLY A 527 -17.56 3.83 -33.25
CA GLY A 527 -18.52 4.92 -33.41
C GLY A 527 -18.44 5.61 -34.76
N ILE A 528 -17.22 5.90 -35.24
CA ILE A 528 -16.99 6.46 -36.58
C ILE A 528 -17.46 5.46 -37.65
N SER A 529 -17.13 4.17 -37.50
CA SER A 529 -17.56 3.14 -38.44
C SER A 529 -19.09 3.07 -38.56
N THR A 530 -19.81 3.06 -37.42
CA THR A 530 -21.28 3.07 -37.43
C THR A 530 -21.85 4.36 -38.01
N THR A 531 -21.23 5.51 -37.72
CA THR A 531 -21.62 6.80 -38.28
C THR A 531 -21.59 6.76 -39.81
N VAL A 532 -20.50 6.26 -40.40
CA VAL A 532 -20.36 6.13 -41.85
C VAL A 532 -21.41 5.17 -42.42
N GLU A 533 -21.62 4.00 -41.80
CA GLU A 533 -22.64 3.03 -42.24
C GLU A 533 -24.03 3.66 -42.26
N TYR A 534 -24.42 4.35 -41.18
CA TYR A 534 -25.77 4.88 -41.03
C TYR A 534 -26.00 6.13 -41.87
N MET A 535 -24.98 6.95 -42.08
CA MET A 535 -25.05 8.04 -43.05
C MET A 535 -25.28 7.50 -44.47
N TRP A 536 -24.55 6.44 -44.85
CA TRP A 536 -24.72 5.81 -46.16
C TRP A 536 -26.12 5.22 -46.32
N LYS A 537 -26.62 4.50 -45.31
CA LYS A 537 -27.98 3.96 -45.29
C LYS A 537 -29.04 5.05 -45.33
N ALA A 538 -28.89 6.10 -44.54
CA ALA A 538 -29.79 7.25 -44.53
C ALA A 538 -29.85 7.90 -45.91
N PHE A 539 -28.70 8.16 -46.53
CA PHE A 539 -28.62 8.76 -47.85
C PHE A 539 -29.30 7.89 -48.91
N TYR A 540 -28.96 6.61 -48.96
CA TYR A 540 -29.53 5.66 -49.92
C TYR A 540 -31.05 5.49 -49.72
N GLU A 541 -31.50 5.27 -48.49
CA GLU A 541 -32.92 5.05 -48.19
C GLU A 541 -33.76 6.32 -48.40
N ASN A 542 -33.20 7.52 -48.25
CA ASN A 542 -33.90 8.78 -48.56
C ASN A 542 -33.83 9.20 -50.04
N THR A 543 -33.06 8.49 -50.87
CA THR A 543 -32.92 8.77 -52.31
C THR A 543 -33.45 7.60 -53.15
N ILE A 544 -32.57 6.69 -53.56
CA ILE A 544 -32.86 5.55 -54.43
C ILE A 544 -33.89 4.62 -53.77
N GLY A 545 -33.73 4.33 -52.48
CA GLY A 545 -34.63 3.43 -51.74
C GLY A 545 -36.07 3.98 -51.65
N ARG A 546 -36.23 5.28 -51.41
CA ARG A 546 -37.55 5.94 -51.37
C ARG A 546 -38.19 5.97 -52.76
N LEU A 547 -37.42 6.31 -53.80
CA LEU A 547 -37.91 6.35 -55.18
C LEU A 547 -38.32 4.95 -55.67
N SER A 548 -37.47 3.93 -55.45
CA SER A 548 -37.75 2.56 -55.88
C SER A 548 -38.95 1.99 -55.15
N ARG A 549 -39.11 2.27 -53.84
CA ARG A 549 -40.29 1.86 -53.08
C ARG A 549 -41.59 2.49 -53.60
N TRP A 550 -41.55 3.75 -54.01
CA TRP A 550 -42.70 4.41 -54.63
C TRP A 550 -43.15 3.68 -55.92
N THR A 551 -42.22 3.19 -56.73
CA THR A 551 -42.55 2.38 -57.94
C THR A 551 -43.23 1.05 -57.63
N ALA A 552 -43.14 0.55 -56.39
CA ALA A 552 -43.79 -0.67 -55.93
C ALA A 552 -45.09 -0.39 -55.13
N GLY A 553 -45.70 0.79 -55.30
CA GLY A 553 -46.94 1.15 -54.61
C GLY A 553 -46.79 1.25 -53.09
N ASN A 554 -45.58 1.56 -52.61
CA ASN A 554 -45.21 1.61 -51.20
C ASN A 554 -45.32 0.28 -50.42
N GLN A 555 -45.44 -0.85 -51.12
CA GLN A 555 -45.50 -2.18 -50.52
C GLN A 555 -44.09 -2.81 -50.38
N ASN A 556 -43.94 -3.70 -49.39
CA ASN A 556 -42.71 -4.49 -49.22
C ASN A 556 -42.68 -5.61 -50.25
N THR A 557 -41.55 -5.78 -50.95
CA THR A 557 -41.36 -6.92 -51.86
C THR A 557 -40.89 -8.17 -51.10
N ALA A 558 -40.77 -9.30 -51.78
CA ALA A 558 -40.21 -10.52 -51.19
C ALA A 558 -38.73 -10.33 -50.77
N GLU A 559 -37.99 -9.49 -51.49
CA GLU A 559 -36.63 -9.08 -51.17
C GLU A 559 -36.57 -8.29 -49.86
N ASP A 560 -37.48 -7.32 -49.64
CA ASP A 560 -37.57 -6.58 -48.37
C ASP A 560 -37.77 -7.54 -47.17
N LYS A 561 -38.54 -8.64 -47.35
CA LYS A 561 -38.72 -9.67 -46.31
C LYS A 561 -37.45 -10.47 -46.03
N ILE A 562 -36.68 -10.84 -47.06
CA ILE A 562 -35.38 -11.52 -46.86
C ILE A 562 -34.39 -10.59 -46.16
N ILE A 563 -34.38 -9.30 -46.51
CA ILE A 563 -33.53 -8.29 -45.86
C ILE A 563 -33.90 -8.19 -44.38
N ALA A 564 -35.19 -8.11 -44.04
CA ALA A 564 -35.65 -8.08 -42.65
C ALA A 564 -35.20 -9.34 -41.87
N GLN A 565 -35.35 -10.54 -42.45
CA GLN A 565 -34.89 -11.80 -41.87
C GLN A 565 -33.37 -11.81 -41.65
N ALA A 566 -32.60 -11.28 -42.61
CA ALA A 566 -31.14 -11.20 -42.50
C ALA A 566 -30.70 -10.25 -41.38
N GLN A 567 -31.35 -9.09 -41.25
CA GLN A 567 -31.06 -8.14 -40.17
C GLN A 567 -31.42 -8.73 -38.80
N ARG A 568 -32.55 -9.45 -38.68
CA ARG A 568 -32.91 -10.17 -37.46
C ARG A 568 -31.86 -11.21 -37.08
N ALA A 569 -31.52 -12.10 -38.00
CA ALA A 569 -30.54 -13.15 -37.75
C ALA A 569 -29.16 -12.58 -37.38
N TYR A 570 -28.77 -11.46 -37.99
CA TYR A 570 -27.55 -10.73 -37.61
C TYR A 570 -27.65 -10.20 -36.18
N SER A 571 -28.76 -9.55 -35.84
CA SER A 571 -28.98 -8.94 -34.52
C SER A 571 -29.03 -9.99 -33.38
N GLU A 572 -29.50 -11.21 -33.65
CA GLU A 572 -29.50 -12.30 -32.66
C GLU A 572 -28.09 -12.87 -32.46
N LEU A 573 -27.29 -12.99 -33.53
CA LEU A 573 -25.95 -13.59 -33.46
C LEU A 573 -24.99 -12.75 -32.61
N ILE A 574 -25.06 -11.42 -32.71
CA ILE A 574 -24.11 -10.51 -32.06
C ILE A 574 -24.16 -10.51 -30.53
N PHE A 575 -25.18 -11.14 -29.93
CA PHE A 575 -25.24 -11.36 -28.48
C PHE A 575 -24.34 -12.51 -28.01
N ASP A 576 -24.17 -13.53 -28.86
CA ASP A 576 -23.49 -14.78 -28.49
C ASP A 576 -22.13 -14.94 -29.18
N LYS A 577 -21.96 -14.32 -30.35
CA LYS A 577 -20.78 -14.49 -31.21
C LYS A 577 -20.32 -13.15 -31.75
N ALA A 578 -19.03 -13.08 -32.11
CA ALA A 578 -18.51 -11.89 -32.76
C ALA A 578 -19.18 -11.66 -34.12
N TRP A 579 -19.49 -10.40 -34.43
CA TRP A 579 -20.24 -10.01 -35.64
C TRP A 579 -19.63 -10.54 -36.96
N TYR A 580 -18.30 -10.69 -37.00
CA TYR A 580 -17.57 -11.19 -38.17
C TYR A 580 -17.75 -12.71 -38.41
N GLU A 581 -18.42 -13.41 -37.51
CA GLU A 581 -18.80 -14.82 -37.70
C GLU A 581 -20.14 -14.97 -38.43
N PHE A 582 -20.89 -13.89 -38.64
CA PHE A 582 -22.14 -13.94 -39.37
C PHE A 582 -21.92 -14.26 -40.86
N ASP A 583 -22.68 -15.21 -41.40
CA ASP A 583 -22.56 -15.64 -42.81
C ASP A 583 -23.34 -14.70 -43.74
N PHE A 584 -22.76 -13.52 -43.97
CA PHE A 584 -23.31 -12.52 -44.90
C PHE A 584 -23.48 -13.08 -46.33
N ALA A 585 -22.58 -13.96 -46.78
CA ALA A 585 -22.59 -14.52 -48.13
C ALA A 585 -23.80 -15.45 -48.37
N HIS A 586 -24.19 -16.23 -47.35
CA HIS A 586 -25.40 -17.04 -47.40
C HIS A 586 -26.65 -16.22 -47.73
N TRP A 587 -26.83 -15.07 -47.06
CA TRP A 587 -27.98 -14.18 -47.27
C TRP A 587 -27.99 -13.51 -48.65
N ILE A 588 -26.81 -13.16 -49.18
CA ILE A 588 -26.68 -12.72 -50.59
C ILE A 588 -27.18 -13.84 -51.51
N GLY A 589 -26.77 -15.09 -51.29
CA GLY A 589 -27.25 -16.22 -52.08
C GLY A 589 -28.78 -16.37 -52.04
N ARG A 590 -29.38 -16.23 -50.85
CA ARG A 590 -30.83 -16.33 -50.66
C ARG A 590 -31.61 -15.24 -51.39
N ILE A 591 -31.17 -13.98 -51.34
CA ILE A 591 -31.92 -12.91 -52.02
C ILE A 591 -32.01 -13.12 -53.53
N TRP A 592 -31.02 -13.78 -54.15
CA TRP A 592 -31.05 -14.10 -55.58
C TRP A 592 -31.80 -15.39 -55.92
N LYS A 593 -31.72 -16.42 -55.05
CA LYS A 593 -32.32 -17.75 -55.28
C LYS A 593 -33.78 -17.86 -54.85
N ASP A 594 -34.13 -17.27 -53.71
CA ASP A 594 -35.42 -17.50 -53.04
C ASP A 594 -36.51 -16.53 -53.51
N THR A 595 -36.17 -15.57 -54.37
CA THR A 595 -37.13 -14.59 -54.91
C THR A 595 -37.06 -14.51 -56.43
N SER A 596 -38.23 -14.48 -57.08
CA SER A 596 -38.33 -14.36 -58.54
C SER A 596 -37.65 -13.09 -59.04
N PHE A 597 -36.95 -13.17 -60.17
CA PHE A 597 -36.31 -12.01 -60.79
C PHE A 597 -37.35 -11.02 -61.38
N PHE A 598 -38.45 -11.52 -61.95
CA PHE A 598 -39.52 -10.72 -62.54
C PHE A 598 -40.77 -10.66 -61.64
N GLY A 599 -41.65 -9.68 -61.86
CA GLY A 599 -42.92 -9.50 -61.13
C GLY A 599 -43.22 -8.05 -60.76
N ASP A 600 -44.32 -7.84 -60.02
CA ASP A 600 -44.75 -6.51 -59.57
C ASP A 600 -43.66 -5.79 -58.76
N GLY A 601 -43.51 -4.48 -58.98
CA GLY A 601 -42.47 -3.68 -58.35
C GLY A 601 -41.05 -4.01 -58.81
N PHE A 602 -40.87 -4.49 -60.05
CA PHE A 602 -39.57 -4.93 -60.61
C PHE A 602 -38.38 -4.00 -60.29
N ILE A 603 -38.57 -2.68 -60.40
CA ILE A 603 -37.51 -1.68 -60.10
C ILE A 603 -37.05 -1.81 -58.64
N ARG A 604 -37.97 -1.91 -57.67
CA ARG A 604 -37.66 -2.13 -56.26
C ARG A 604 -36.96 -3.46 -56.01
N LYS A 605 -37.42 -4.52 -56.66
CA LYS A 605 -36.82 -5.86 -56.51
C LYS A 605 -35.37 -5.89 -56.96
N LEU A 606 -35.10 -5.37 -58.17
CA LEU A 606 -33.76 -5.30 -58.73
C LEU A 606 -32.85 -4.43 -57.86
N GLU A 607 -33.35 -3.28 -57.44
CA GLU A 607 -32.64 -2.35 -56.58
C GLU A 607 -32.27 -2.96 -55.23
N ARG A 608 -33.20 -3.64 -54.56
CA ARG A 608 -32.92 -4.36 -53.30
C ARG A 608 -31.91 -5.47 -53.47
N LYS A 609 -32.01 -6.28 -54.54
CA LYS A 609 -31.02 -7.32 -54.84
C LYS A 609 -29.62 -6.72 -54.99
N LEU A 610 -29.48 -5.62 -55.74
CA LEU A 610 -28.19 -4.98 -55.98
C LEU A 610 -27.60 -4.32 -54.73
N PHE A 611 -28.38 -3.49 -54.03
CA PHE A 611 -27.89 -2.79 -52.84
C PHE A 611 -27.57 -3.76 -51.70
N PHE A 612 -28.44 -4.73 -51.43
CA PHE A 612 -28.19 -5.72 -50.40
C PHE A 612 -26.94 -6.56 -50.70
N THR A 613 -26.73 -6.93 -51.97
CA THR A 613 -25.51 -7.61 -52.40
C THR A 613 -24.26 -6.75 -52.18
N LEU A 614 -24.34 -5.44 -52.45
CA LEU A 614 -23.23 -4.51 -52.21
C LEU A 614 -22.91 -4.39 -50.72
N GLU A 615 -23.92 -4.13 -49.87
CA GLU A 615 -23.76 -3.96 -48.42
C GLU A 615 -23.19 -5.25 -47.79
N PHE A 616 -23.86 -6.38 -48.00
CA PHE A 616 -23.44 -7.65 -47.38
C PHE A 616 -22.16 -8.19 -48.03
N GLY A 617 -21.89 -7.86 -49.29
CA GLY A 617 -20.63 -8.18 -49.96
C GLY A 617 -19.45 -7.48 -49.31
N PHE A 618 -19.57 -6.18 -49.05
CA PHE A 618 -18.56 -5.42 -48.29
C PHE A 618 -18.36 -6.01 -46.89
N LYS A 619 -19.46 -6.28 -46.16
CA LYS A 619 -19.41 -6.90 -44.82
C LYS A 619 -18.75 -8.28 -44.84
N THR A 620 -18.98 -9.09 -45.87
CA THR A 620 -18.32 -10.40 -46.05
C THR A 620 -16.81 -10.27 -46.14
N VAL A 621 -16.31 -9.33 -46.96
CA VAL A 621 -14.87 -9.10 -47.12
C VAL A 621 -14.27 -8.56 -45.82
N TYR A 622 -14.92 -7.58 -45.21
CA TYR A 622 -14.45 -6.96 -43.98
C TYR A 622 -14.42 -7.95 -42.79
N ALA A 623 -15.47 -8.76 -42.63
CA ALA A 623 -15.53 -9.82 -41.62
C ALA A 623 -14.37 -10.83 -41.75
N LYS A 624 -14.01 -11.22 -42.98
CA LYS A 624 -12.87 -12.11 -43.22
C LYS A 624 -11.53 -11.49 -42.78
N LEU A 625 -11.33 -10.20 -43.06
CA LEU A 625 -10.11 -9.49 -42.66
C LEU A 625 -9.98 -9.42 -41.13
N ILE A 626 -11.07 -9.09 -40.43
CA ILE A 626 -11.10 -9.05 -38.96
C ILE A 626 -10.89 -10.43 -38.35
N LYS A 627 -11.53 -11.47 -38.91
CA LYS A 627 -11.35 -12.85 -38.45
C LYS A 627 -9.90 -13.32 -38.56
N LEU A 628 -9.21 -12.97 -39.65
CA LEU A 628 -7.78 -13.27 -39.82
C LEU A 628 -6.90 -12.53 -38.79
N GLY A 629 -7.20 -11.25 -38.52
CA GLY A 629 -6.51 -10.48 -37.49
C GLY A 629 -6.72 -11.03 -36.08
N ALA A 630 -7.95 -11.46 -35.75
CA ALA A 630 -8.28 -12.01 -34.44
C ALA A 630 -7.66 -13.41 -34.19
N GLN A 631 -7.36 -14.17 -35.23
CA GLN A 631 -6.71 -15.49 -35.12
C GLN A 631 -5.18 -15.42 -35.06
N THR A 632 -4.59 -14.25 -35.35
CA THR A 632 -3.13 -14.04 -35.37
C THR A 632 -2.60 -13.28 -34.14
N ALA A 633 -3.51 -12.71 -33.34
CA ALA A 633 -3.26 -12.17 -31.99
C ALA A 633 -3.46 -13.26 -30.94
#